data_AF-H6QSM1-F1
#
_entry.id   AF-H6QSM1-F1
#
_cell.length_a   1.000
_cell.length_b   1.000
_cell.length_c   1.000
_cell.angle_alpha   90.00
_cell.angle_beta   90.00
_cell.angle_gamma   90.00
#
_symmetry.space_group_name_H-M   'P 1'
#
loop_
_entity.id
_entity.type
_entity.pdbx_description
1 polymer ?
#
loop_
_entity_poly.entity_id
_entity_poly.type
_entity_poly.pdbx_seq_one_letter_code
_entity_poly.pdbx_strand_id
1 'polypeptide(L)' 'MKAYRDRRDGQRQSIQDKYSILGFISSGTYGKVYKAQPRNNNNTTVVAIKKFKPGKAKSHTLESVRVPVERSW' A
#
# COMPACT_ATOMS: atom_id res chain seq x y z
N MET A 1 7.84 27.52 4.98
CA MET A 1 7.51 26.10 4.67
C MET A 1 6.68 25.39 5.75
N LYS A 2 6.85 25.68 7.06
CA LYS A 2 6.11 25.01 8.14
C LYS A 2 4.59 25.25 8.11
N ALA A 3 4.14 26.50 8.00
CA ALA A 3 2.72 26.86 7.98
C ALA A 3 1.91 26.22 6.83
N TYR A 4 2.55 25.97 5.67
CA TYR A 4 1.89 25.30 4.54
C TYR A 4 1.68 23.80 4.80
N ARG A 5 2.67 23.13 5.43
CA ARG A 5 2.58 21.72 5.80
C ARG A 5 1.50 21.51 6.85
N ASP A 6 1.49 22.34 7.91
CA ASP A 6 0.51 22.27 8.99
C ASP A 6 -0.93 22.44 8.45
N ARG A 7 -1.16 23.41 7.55
CA ARG A 7 -2.46 23.59 6.89
C ARG A 7 -2.84 22.40 6.00
N ARG A 8 -1.89 21.85 5.23
CA ARG A 8 -2.12 20.70 4.35
C ARG A 8 -2.45 19.44 5.16
N ASP A 9 -1.72 19.19 6.24
CA ASP A 9 -1.90 18.02 7.09
C ASP A 9 -3.20 18.10 7.90
N GLY A 10 -3.58 19.29 8.38
CA GLY A 10 -4.89 19.49 9.01
C GLY A 10 -6.09 19.27 8.10
N GLN A 11 -5.90 19.36 6.77
CA GLN A 11 -6.93 19.09 5.76
C GLN A 11 -6.91 17.64 5.24
N ARG A 12 -5.96 16.80 5.70
CA ARG A 12 -5.90 15.40 5.28
C ARG A 12 -6.94 14.60 6.07
N GLN A 13 -8.01 14.24 5.39
CA GLN A 13 -8.96 13.27 5.94
C GLN A 13 -8.32 11.89 6.00
N SER A 14 -8.31 11.27 7.18
CA SER A 14 -7.70 9.96 7.37
C SER A 14 -8.59 8.85 6.79
N ILE A 15 -7.99 7.69 6.52
CA ILE A 15 -8.75 6.48 6.15
C ILE A 15 -9.72 6.10 7.28
N GLN A 16 -9.35 6.33 8.55
CA GLN A 16 -10.17 6.02 9.72
C GLN A 16 -11.43 6.88 9.80
N ASP A 17 -11.37 8.11 9.28
CA ASP A 17 -12.54 9.00 9.21
C ASP A 17 -13.54 8.53 8.15
N LYS A 18 -13.06 7.93 7.06
CA LYS A 18 -13.90 7.49 5.92
C LYS A 18 -14.42 6.06 6.05
N TYR A 19 -13.66 5.18 6.70
CA TYR A 19 -13.93 3.74 6.69
C TYR A 19 -13.82 3.10 8.08
N SER A 20 -14.75 2.19 8.37
CA SER A 20 -14.64 1.25 9.47
C SER A 20 -13.91 0.00 9.00
N ILE A 21 -12.81 -0.36 9.67
CA ILE A 21 -12.07 -1.59 9.36
C ILE A 21 -12.76 -2.76 10.05
N LEU A 22 -13.28 -3.69 9.25
CA LEU A 22 -14.04 -4.84 9.73
C LEU A 22 -13.13 -6.02 10.12
N GLY A 23 -12.04 -6.22 9.38
CA GLY A 23 -11.14 -7.34 9.64
C GLY A 23 -9.98 -7.44 8.69
N PHE A 24 -9.01 -8.27 9.04
CA PHE A 24 -7.86 -8.60 8.20
C PHE A 24 -8.24 -9.68 7.19
N ILE A 25 -7.75 -9.55 5.94
CA ILE A 25 -7.94 -10.56 4.89
C ILE A 25 -6.64 -11.32 4.67
N SER A 26 -5.58 -10.62 4.29
CA SER A 26 -4.30 -11.26 3.96
C SER A 26 -3.12 -10.29 4.03
N SER A 27 -1.93 -10.87 4.14
CA SER A 27 -0.65 -10.18 4.06
C SER A 27 0.19 -10.77 2.94
N GLY A 28 0.95 -9.93 2.25
CA GLY A 28 1.88 -10.37 1.21
C GLY A 28 3.06 -9.42 1.05
N THR A 29 3.86 -9.64 0.01
CA THR A 29 5.06 -8.85 -0.31
C THR A 29 4.76 -7.35 -0.46
N TYR A 30 3.57 -7.01 -0.94
CA TYR A 30 3.13 -5.63 -1.16
C TYR A 30 2.54 -4.94 0.06
N GLY A 31 2.19 -5.68 1.13
CA GLY A 31 1.57 -5.10 2.33
C GLY A 31 0.40 -5.91 2.89
N LYS A 32 -0.52 -5.23 3.55
CA LYS A 32 -1.66 -5.83 4.27
C LYS A 32 -2.98 -5.40 3.64
N VAL A 33 -3.94 -6.32 3.54
CA VAL A 33 -5.29 -6.09 3.00
C VAL A 33 -6.32 -6.26 4.10
N TYR A 34 -7.27 -5.33 4.19
CA TYR A 34 -8.32 -5.32 5.19
C TYR A 34 -9.69 -5.21 4.51
N LYS A 35 -10.68 -5.88 5.10
CA LYS A 35 -12.09 -5.66 4.80
C LYS A 35 -12.54 -4.39 5.51
N ALA A 36 -13.24 -3.51 4.82
CA ALA A 36 -13.72 -2.25 5.38
C ALA A 36 -15.10 -1.89 4.83
N GLN A 37 -15.80 -1.02 5.56
CA GLN A 37 -17.06 -0.44 5.14
C GLN A 37 -17.00 1.08 5.27
N PRO A 38 -17.55 1.86 4.33
CA PRO A 38 -17.67 3.31 4.47
C PRO A 38 -18.41 3.68 5.76
N ARG A 39 -17.93 4.70 6.48
CA ARG A 39 -18.62 5.24 7.66
C ARG A 39 -19.80 6.13 7.29
N ASN A 40 -19.73 6.76 6.12
CA ASN A 40 -20.73 7.70 5.66
C ASN A 40 -21.37 7.20 4.36
N ASN A 41 -22.66 7.49 4.25
CA ASN A 41 -23.64 7.05 3.26
C ASN A 41 -24.36 5.76 3.65
N ASN A 42 -25.64 5.70 3.27
CA ASN A 42 -26.56 4.55 3.29
C ASN A 42 -26.05 3.34 2.48
N ASN A 43 -24.77 3.33 2.14
CA ASN A 43 -24.13 2.34 1.32
C ASN A 43 -23.42 1.32 2.22
N THR A 44 -23.96 0.11 2.23
CA THR A 44 -23.40 -1.04 2.96
C THR A 44 -22.32 -1.78 2.16
N THR A 45 -21.87 -1.22 1.03
CA THR A 45 -20.86 -1.85 0.18
C THR A 45 -19.57 -2.09 0.96
N VAL A 46 -19.22 -3.36 1.06
CA VAL A 46 -17.95 -3.79 1.62
C VAL A 46 -16.85 -3.62 0.58
N VAL A 47 -15.74 -3.02 1.00
CA VAL A 47 -14.55 -2.81 0.17
C VAL A 47 -13.32 -3.45 0.80
N ALA A 48 -12.28 -3.61 -0.01
CA ALA A 48 -10.95 -3.98 0.46
C ALA A 48 -10.01 -2.76 0.47
N ILE A 49 -9.29 -2.54 1.57
CA ILE A 49 -8.28 -1.49 1.71
C ILE A 49 -6.90 -2.15 1.78
N LYS A 50 -6.00 -1.77 0.87
CA LYS A 50 -4.61 -2.23 0.85
C LYS A 50 -3.68 -1.19 1.47
N LYS A 51 -3.07 -1.53 2.61
CA LYS A 51 -1.98 -0.77 3.22
C LYS A 51 -0.66 -1.24 2.64
N PHE A 52 -0.06 -0.42 1.79
CA PHE A 52 1.25 -0.71 1.21
C PHE A 52 2.34 -0.69 2.28
N LYS A 53 3.25 -1.66 2.22
CA LYS A 53 4.46 -1.63 3.05
C LYS A 53 5.32 -0.44 2.58
N PRO A 54 5.76 0.47 3.47
CA PRO A 54 6.72 1.49 3.08
C PRO A 54 7.98 0.77 2.59
N GLY A 55 8.35 1.00 1.33
CA GLY A 55 9.44 0.27 0.71
C GLY A 55 10.76 0.52 1.44
N LYS A 56 11.45 -0.55 1.82
CA LYS A 56 12.91 -0.54 1.67
C LYS A 56 13.14 -0.61 0.17
N ALA A 57 13.79 0.39 -0.41
CA ALA A 57 14.32 0.26 -1.77
C ALA A 57 15.07 -1.08 -1.81
N LYS A 58 14.66 -2.01 -2.69
CA LYS A 58 15.51 -3.16 -2.96
C LYS A 58 16.78 -2.57 -3.54
N SER A 59 17.90 -2.64 -2.82
CA SER A 59 19.21 -2.46 -3.43
C SER A 59 19.27 -3.49 -4.56
N HIS A 60 19.10 -3.04 -5.79
CA HIS A 60 19.51 -3.83 -6.94
C HIS A 60 21.04 -3.80 -6.88
N THR A 61 21.63 -4.64 -6.02
CA THR A 61 22.99 -5.06 -6.29
C THR A 61 22.87 -5.80 -7.61
N LEU A 62 23.41 -5.20 -8.67
CA LEU A 62 23.50 -5.80 -9.98
C LEU A 62 24.45 -7.01 -9.86
N GLU A 63 23.96 -8.13 -9.36
CA GLU A 63 24.65 -9.40 -9.56
C GLU A 63 24.45 -9.75 -11.03
N SER A 64 25.52 -9.52 -11.80
CA SER A 64 25.71 -10.03 -13.15
C SER A 64 25.51 -11.54 -13.12
N VAL A 65 24.31 -12.01 -13.42
CA VAL A 65 24.09 -13.41 -13.80
C VAL A 65 24.71 -13.56 -15.19
N ARG A 66 25.95 -14.09 -15.25
CA ARG A 66 26.50 -14.59 -16.52
C ARG A 66 25.72 -15.82 -16.90
N VAL A 67 24.92 -15.72 -17.94
CA VAL A 67 24.29 -16.88 -18.58
C VAL A 67 25.36 -17.52 -19.47
N PRO A 68 25.74 -18.80 -19.29
CA PRO A 68 26.62 -19.47 -20.24
C PRO A 68 25.87 -19.64 -21.56
N VAL A 69 26.46 -19.11 -22.65
CA VAL A 69 26.01 -19.41 -24.01
C VAL A 69 26.50 -20.83 -24.33
N GLU A 70 25.59 -21.81 -24.30
CA GLU A 70 25.86 -23.08 -24.96
C GLU A 70 25.68 -22.89 -26.47
N ARG A 71 26.80 -22.89 -27.18
CA ARG A 71 26.85 -23.07 -28.63
C ARG A 71 26.53 -24.53 -28.93
N SER A 72 25.43 -24.75 -29.65
CA SER A 72 25.18 -25.98 -30.40
C SER A 72 25.31 -25.68 -31.89
N TRP A 73 25.89 -26.64 -32.62
CA TRP A 73 26.29 -26.60 -34.02
C TRP A 73 25.13 -26.35 -34.99
#